data_AF-A0A7Z7HPF1-F1
#
_entry.id   AF-A0A7Z7HPF1-F1
#
_cell.length_a   1.000
_cell.length_b   1.000
_cell.length_c   1.000
_cell.angle_alpha   90.00
_cell.angle_beta   90.00
_cell.angle_gamma   90.00
#
_symmetry.space_group_name_H-M   'P 1'
#
loop_
_entity.id
_entity.type
_entity.pdbx_description
1 polymer ?
#
loop_
_entity_poly.entity_id
_entity_poly.type
_entity_poly.pdbx_seq_one_letter_code
_entity_poly.pdbx_strand_id
1 'polypeptide(L)'
;MENSQSSPNSEKYLPDLGFRVFKLDTSNIRAWNSRPNDLEATLFDHQDHLLEGRTEADVLYELLLKLGLDLCVPIERRRIEGMDVHAVGGGVLMACLAEQITREQAEPLALGLITWHKALAPAGDTTCVFRDSAFADDVAKTNLAAILEQHGIQNVRSI
;
A
#
# COMPACT_ATOMS: atom_id res chain seq x y z
N MET A 1 -44.82 -39.03 -23.61
CA MET A 1 -44.29 -38.13 -24.65
C MET A 1 -43.67 -36.96 -23.92
N GLU A 2 -42.39 -36.74 -24.20
CA GLU A 2 -41.41 -36.07 -23.35
C GLU A 2 -41.71 -34.61 -23.00
N ASN A 3 -41.49 -34.27 -21.72
CA ASN A 3 -41.08 -32.93 -21.32
C ASN A 3 -39.55 -32.93 -21.23
N SER A 4 -38.90 -32.46 -22.29
CA SER A 4 -37.46 -32.20 -22.33
C SER A 4 -37.12 -31.01 -21.45
N GLN A 5 -36.67 -31.28 -20.22
CA GLN A 5 -36.01 -30.30 -19.36
C GLN A 5 -34.62 -29.99 -19.93
N SER A 6 -34.43 -28.77 -20.42
CA SER A 6 -33.12 -28.21 -20.74
C SER A 6 -32.31 -28.03 -19.46
N SER A 7 -31.20 -28.75 -19.34
CA SER A 7 -30.24 -28.61 -18.23
C SER A 7 -29.53 -27.24 -18.29
N PRO A 8 -29.23 -26.59 -17.15
CA PRO A 8 -28.58 -25.29 -17.15
C PRO A 8 -27.10 -25.43 -17.55
N ASN A 9 -26.67 -24.53 -18.42
CA ASN A 9 -25.34 -24.43 -19.00
C ASN A 9 -24.30 -24.20 -17.89
N SER A 10 -23.43 -25.18 -17.62
CA SER A 10 -22.31 -25.02 -16.70
C SER A 10 -21.27 -24.08 -17.32
N GLU A 11 -21.15 -22.86 -16.81
CA GLU A 11 -20.06 -21.96 -17.18
C GLU A 11 -18.72 -22.64 -16.89
N LYS A 12 -17.98 -22.96 -17.95
CA LYS A 12 -16.63 -23.52 -17.83
C LYS A 12 -15.69 -22.44 -17.29
N TYR A 13 -15.32 -22.55 -16.02
CA TYR A 13 -14.20 -21.81 -15.47
C TYR A 13 -12.92 -22.21 -16.24
N LEU A 14 -12.37 -21.26 -17.01
CA LEU A 14 -11.04 -21.40 -17.58
C LEU A 14 -10.02 -21.27 -16.44
N PRO A 15 -9.00 -22.15 -16.35
CA PRO A 15 -7.95 -22.01 -15.36
C PRO A 15 -7.15 -20.73 -15.61
N ASP A 16 -6.69 -20.09 -14.54
CA ASP A 16 -5.76 -18.95 -14.62
C ASP A 16 -4.39 -19.45 -15.13
N LEU A 17 -4.02 -19.02 -16.33
CA LEU A 17 -2.74 -19.33 -16.99
C LEU A 17 -1.82 -18.10 -17.02
N GLY A 18 -2.22 -17.00 -16.38
CA GLY A 18 -1.40 -15.81 -16.26
C GLY A 18 -0.20 -16.06 -15.35
N PHE A 19 0.91 -15.39 -15.63
CA PHE A 19 2.07 -15.36 -14.75
C PHE A 19 2.62 -13.94 -14.68
N ARG A 20 3.19 -13.59 -13.54
CA ARG A 20 3.91 -12.32 -13.34
C ARG A 20 5.40 -12.57 -13.50
N VAL A 21 6.10 -11.66 -14.15
CA VAL A 21 7.56 -11.71 -14.32
C VAL A 21 8.16 -10.56 -13.54
N PHE A 22 9.14 -10.88 -12.71
CA PHE A 22 9.90 -9.89 -11.93
C PHE A 22 11.38 -9.98 -12.29
N LYS A 23 12.07 -8.85 -12.18
CA LYS A 23 13.53 -8.76 -12.33
C LYS A 23 14.09 -8.12 -11.07
N LEU A 24 15.26 -8.58 -10.63
CA LEU A 24 15.99 -7.94 -9.54
C LEU A 24 16.56 -6.59 -9.97
N ASP A 25 16.43 -5.63 -9.07
CA ASP A 25 17.05 -4.30 -9.16
C ASP A 25 17.56 -3.92 -7.75
N THR A 26 18.30 -2.83 -7.68
CA THR A 26 18.63 -2.12 -6.45
C THR A 26 17.36 -1.69 -5.69
N SER A 27 17.48 -1.60 -4.36
CA SER A 27 16.42 -1.13 -3.45
C SER A 27 15.84 0.21 -3.92
N ASN A 28 14.52 0.32 -3.91
CA ASN A 28 13.78 1.56 -4.11
C ASN A 28 13.99 2.53 -2.95
N ILE A 29 14.27 2.02 -1.75
CA ILE A 29 14.59 2.83 -0.58
C ILE A 29 16.07 3.23 -0.62
N ARG A 30 16.34 4.54 -0.47
CA ARG A 30 17.67 5.12 -0.42
C ARG A 30 18.41 4.63 0.83
N ALA A 31 19.48 3.87 0.63
CA ALA A 31 20.35 3.44 1.72
C ALA A 31 21.07 4.65 2.33
N TRP A 32 21.08 4.75 3.66
CA TRP A 32 21.90 5.75 4.35
C TRP A 32 23.37 5.58 4.00
N ASN A 33 23.94 6.59 3.34
CA ASN A 33 25.34 6.58 2.92
C ASN A 33 25.98 7.93 3.21
N SER A 34 26.31 8.15 4.49
CA SER A 34 26.86 9.42 4.93
C SER A 34 28.23 9.69 4.31
N ARG A 35 28.36 10.81 3.61
CA ARG A 35 29.66 11.35 3.19
C ARG A 35 30.13 12.35 4.26
N PRO A 36 31.11 12.00 5.10
CA PRO A 36 31.50 12.85 6.24
C PRO A 36 31.97 14.25 5.85
N ASN A 37 32.50 14.40 4.63
CA ASN A 37 33.00 15.65 4.09
C ASN A 37 31.91 16.54 3.47
N ASP A 38 30.68 16.04 3.34
CA ASP A 38 29.54 16.75 2.73
C ASP A 38 28.22 16.33 3.39
N LEU A 39 28.19 16.51 4.72
CA LEU A 39 27.07 16.08 5.56
C LEU A 39 25.80 16.86 5.26
N GLU A 40 25.90 18.16 4.95
CA GLU A 40 24.75 19.01 4.64
C GLU A 40 24.02 18.51 3.39
N ALA A 41 24.73 18.31 2.26
CA ALA A 41 24.11 17.77 1.05
C ALA A 41 23.58 16.36 1.28
N THR A 42 24.31 15.52 2.02
CA THR A 42 23.84 14.18 2.40
C THR A 42 22.48 14.26 3.13
N LEU A 43 22.32 15.18 4.08
CA LEU A 43 21.07 15.32 4.84
C LEU A 43 19.89 15.71 3.93
N PHE A 44 20.11 16.65 3.01
CA PHE A 44 19.07 17.05 2.04
C PHE A 44 18.71 15.92 1.08
N ASP A 45 19.69 15.16 0.58
CA ASP A 45 19.48 14.01 -0.30
C ASP A 45 18.63 12.89 0.35
N HIS A 46 18.58 12.85 1.68
CA HIS A 46 17.83 11.88 2.46
C HIS A 46 16.46 12.38 2.94
N GLN A 47 16.01 13.57 2.49
CA GLN A 47 14.66 14.06 2.77
C GLN A 47 13.58 13.22 2.05
N ASP A 48 13.85 12.78 0.82
CA ASP A 48 13.05 11.73 0.16
C ASP A 48 13.78 10.39 0.28
N HIS A 49 13.12 9.47 0.95
CA HIS A 49 13.63 8.13 1.23
C HIS A 49 13.50 7.20 0.01
N LEU A 50 12.80 7.61 -1.05
CA LEU A 50 12.69 6.86 -2.30
C LEU A 50 13.71 7.35 -3.35
N LEU A 51 14.25 6.42 -4.13
CA LEU A 51 15.07 6.75 -5.29
C LEU A 51 14.21 7.37 -6.40
N GLU A 52 14.78 8.31 -7.14
CA GLU A 52 14.12 8.91 -8.30
C GLU A 52 13.83 7.86 -9.39
N GLY A 53 12.73 8.07 -10.13
CA GLY A 53 12.35 7.21 -11.26
C GLY A 53 11.76 5.86 -10.87
N ARG A 54 11.51 5.61 -9.57
CA ARG A 54 10.83 4.40 -9.09
C ARG A 54 9.31 4.55 -9.19
N THR A 55 8.64 3.49 -9.61
CA THR A 55 7.18 3.49 -9.70
C THR A 55 6.55 3.08 -8.38
N GLU A 56 5.30 3.51 -8.16
CA GLU A 56 4.49 3.04 -7.02
C GLU A 56 4.44 1.51 -6.92
N ALA A 57 4.38 0.83 -8.06
CA ALA A 57 4.38 -0.63 -8.11
C ALA A 57 5.72 -1.23 -7.64
N ASP A 58 6.85 -0.66 -8.04
CA ASP A 58 8.17 -1.14 -7.60
C ASP A 58 8.31 -1.05 -6.08
N VAL A 59 7.89 0.11 -5.52
CA VAL A 59 7.90 0.34 -4.07
C VAL A 59 6.96 -0.63 -3.36
N LEU A 60 5.73 -0.81 -3.87
CA LEU A 60 4.77 -1.75 -3.30
C LEU A 60 5.33 -3.18 -3.28
N TYR A 61 5.86 -3.69 -4.38
CA TYR A 61 6.40 -5.05 -4.42
C TYR A 61 7.64 -5.22 -3.54
N GLU A 62 8.48 -4.20 -3.39
CA GLU A 62 9.55 -4.23 -2.41
C GLU A 62 9.03 -4.28 -0.97
N LEU A 63 7.96 -3.54 -0.65
CA LEU A 63 7.31 -3.61 0.67
C LEU A 63 6.76 -5.01 0.96
N LEU A 64 6.12 -5.65 -0.03
CA LEU A 64 5.65 -7.03 0.11
C LEU A 64 6.79 -7.95 0.55
N LEU A 65 7.92 -7.90 -0.16
CA LEU A 65 9.09 -8.72 0.15
C LEU A 65 9.68 -8.40 1.53
N LYS A 66 9.80 -7.12 1.89
CA LYS A 66 10.33 -6.69 3.21
C LYS A 66 9.44 -7.07 4.38
N LEU A 67 8.12 -7.14 4.15
CA LEU A 67 7.14 -7.56 5.15
C LEU A 67 6.88 -9.08 5.12
N GLY A 68 7.56 -9.83 4.24
CA GLY A 68 7.41 -11.29 4.14
C GLY A 68 6.12 -11.75 3.47
N LEU A 69 5.46 -10.89 2.69
CA LEU A 69 4.26 -11.23 1.91
C LEU A 69 4.65 -11.84 0.57
N ASP A 70 3.94 -12.90 0.17
CA ASP A 70 4.14 -13.56 -1.11
C ASP A 70 3.68 -12.68 -2.29
N LEU A 71 4.42 -12.72 -3.40
CA LEU A 71 4.15 -11.87 -4.59
C LEU A 71 2.86 -12.24 -5.34
N CYS A 72 2.29 -13.41 -5.06
CA CYS A 72 1.02 -13.89 -5.61
C CYS A 72 -0.18 -13.51 -4.74
N VAL A 73 0.04 -12.91 -3.56
CA VAL A 73 -1.07 -12.47 -2.70
C VAL A 73 -1.95 -11.48 -3.48
N PRO A 74 -3.29 -11.59 -3.39
CA PRO A 74 -4.20 -10.66 -4.06
C PRO A 74 -3.96 -9.22 -3.61
N ILE A 75 -3.95 -8.31 -4.59
CA ILE A 75 -3.82 -6.87 -4.39
C ILE A 75 -5.07 -6.21 -4.99
N GLU A 76 -5.84 -5.54 -4.16
CA GLU A 76 -6.94 -4.67 -4.59
C GLU A 76 -6.50 -3.21 -4.54
N ARG A 77 -6.97 -2.39 -5.47
CA ARG A 77 -6.72 -0.94 -5.49
C ARG A 77 -8.03 -0.18 -5.41
N ARG A 78 -8.09 0.86 -4.58
CA ARG A 78 -9.22 1.80 -4.52
C ARG A 78 -8.71 3.24 -4.41
N ARG A 79 -9.51 4.18 -4.92
CA ARG A 79 -9.27 5.60 -4.71
C ARG A 79 -9.96 6.08 -3.45
N ILE A 80 -9.22 6.75 -2.59
CA ILE A 80 -9.70 7.40 -1.37
C ILE A 80 -9.13 8.81 -1.38
N GLU A 81 -9.99 9.83 -1.35
CA GLU A 81 -9.58 11.25 -1.43
C GLU A 81 -8.69 11.56 -2.65
N GLY A 82 -8.94 10.89 -3.78
CA GLY A 82 -8.16 11.04 -5.00
C GLY A 82 -6.80 10.33 -5.01
N MET A 83 -6.42 9.71 -3.89
CA MET A 83 -5.18 8.94 -3.75
C MET A 83 -5.44 7.45 -3.97
N ASP A 84 -4.47 6.79 -4.59
CA ASP A 84 -4.54 5.35 -4.81
C ASP A 84 -4.06 4.61 -3.56
N VAL A 85 -4.95 3.76 -3.02
CA VAL A 85 -4.70 2.92 -1.85
C VAL A 85 -4.78 1.46 -2.28
N HIS A 86 -3.81 0.68 -1.84
CA HIS A 86 -3.72 -0.76 -2.10
C HIS A 86 -4.07 -1.54 -0.84
N ALA A 87 -4.88 -2.59 -0.97
CA ALA A 87 -5.11 -3.58 0.07
C ALA A 87 -4.55 -4.93 -0.41
N VAL A 88 -3.63 -5.49 0.36
CA VAL A 88 -2.91 -6.72 0.04
C VAL A 88 -3.34 -7.80 1.03
N GLY A 89 -3.64 -9.00 0.52
CA GLY A 89 -4.00 -10.15 1.36
C GLY A 89 -5.29 -9.94 2.15
N GLY A 90 -6.28 -9.31 1.54
CA GLY A 90 -7.54 -8.99 2.21
C GLY A 90 -7.39 -7.89 3.28
N GLY A 91 -6.39 -7.03 3.16
CA GLY A 91 -6.20 -5.87 4.04
C GLY A 91 -5.17 -6.06 5.15
N VAL A 92 -4.46 -7.19 5.21
CA VAL A 92 -3.31 -7.39 6.12
C VAL A 92 -2.24 -6.32 5.93
N LEU A 93 -2.06 -5.85 4.68
CA LEU A 93 -1.32 -4.64 4.37
C LEU A 93 -2.24 -3.66 3.64
N MET A 94 -2.31 -2.43 4.14
CA MET A 94 -2.90 -1.30 3.42
C MET A 94 -1.82 -0.26 3.13
N ALA A 95 -1.61 0.08 1.86
CA ALA A 95 -0.55 1.00 1.46
C ALA A 95 -1.12 2.19 0.70
N CYS A 96 -0.81 3.41 1.15
CA CYS A 96 -1.05 4.64 0.41
C CYS A 96 0.32 5.27 0.09
N LEU A 97 0.72 5.18 -1.18
CA LEU A 97 2.04 5.63 -1.64
C LEU A 97 1.98 6.95 -2.41
N ALA A 98 0.89 7.71 -2.21
CA ALA A 98 0.73 9.04 -2.77
C ALA A 98 1.92 9.94 -2.40
N GLU A 99 2.31 10.82 -3.32
CA GLU A 99 3.46 11.72 -3.09
C GLU A 99 3.11 12.92 -2.22
N GLN A 100 1.82 13.21 -2.05
CA GLN A 100 1.31 14.35 -1.32
C GLN A 100 -0.02 13.98 -0.64
N ILE A 101 -0.13 14.35 0.63
CA ILE A 101 -1.29 14.22 1.51
C ILE A 101 -1.44 15.56 2.21
N THR A 102 -2.42 16.37 1.80
CA THR A 102 -2.67 17.66 2.46
C THR A 102 -3.28 17.46 3.84
N ARG A 103 -3.23 18.49 4.67
CA ARG A 103 -3.82 18.46 6.01
C ARG A 103 -5.32 18.15 5.97
N GLU A 104 -6.02 18.66 4.97
CA GLU A 104 -7.46 18.45 4.75
C GLU A 104 -7.78 17.03 4.27
N GLN A 105 -6.81 16.35 3.64
CA GLN A 105 -6.96 14.97 3.16
C GLN A 105 -6.66 13.91 4.23
N ALA A 106 -5.85 14.25 5.25
CA ALA A 106 -5.36 13.27 6.22
C ALA A 106 -6.49 12.54 6.98
N GLU A 107 -7.46 13.28 7.52
CA GLU A 107 -8.59 12.69 8.25
C GLU A 107 -9.55 11.91 7.32
N PRO A 108 -10.03 12.47 6.20
CA PRO A 108 -10.88 11.73 5.27
C PRO A 108 -10.19 10.48 4.69
N LEU A 109 -8.88 10.53 4.42
CA LEU A 109 -8.10 9.36 4.03
C LEU A 109 -8.12 8.27 5.12
N ALA A 110 -7.87 8.63 6.38
CA ALA A 110 -7.90 7.70 7.51
C ALA A 110 -9.28 7.03 7.65
N LEU A 111 -10.36 7.82 7.58
CA LEU A 111 -11.72 7.31 7.68
C LEU A 111 -12.10 6.41 6.50
N GLY A 112 -11.66 6.76 5.28
CA GLY A 112 -11.83 5.92 4.10
C GLY A 112 -11.09 4.58 4.23
N LEU A 113 -9.86 4.60 4.73
CA LEU A 113 -9.07 3.40 5.04
C LEU A 113 -9.80 2.51 6.04
N ILE A 114 -10.29 3.07 7.14
CA ILE A 114 -11.03 2.33 8.17
C ILE A 114 -12.30 1.70 7.59
N THR A 115 -13.03 2.45 6.75
CA THR A 115 -14.24 1.96 6.09
C THR A 115 -13.93 0.77 5.20
N TRP A 116 -12.86 0.86 4.41
CA TRP A 116 -12.46 -0.23 3.53
C TRP A 116 -11.91 -1.43 4.31
N HIS A 117 -11.06 -1.19 5.31
CA HIS A 117 -10.56 -2.21 6.23
C HIS A 117 -11.70 -3.02 6.86
N LYS A 118 -12.74 -2.34 7.38
CA LYS A 118 -13.92 -3.01 7.95
C LYS A 118 -14.67 -3.87 6.93
N ALA A 119 -14.76 -3.41 5.68
CA ALA A 119 -15.40 -4.17 4.61
C ALA A 119 -14.60 -5.40 4.19
N LEU A 120 -13.27 -5.34 4.26
CA LEU A 120 -12.39 -6.48 3.95
C LEU A 120 -12.36 -7.52 5.07
N ALA A 121 -12.57 -7.09 6.33
CA ALA A 121 -12.50 -7.92 7.53
C ALA A 121 -11.24 -8.84 7.55
N PRO A 122 -10.03 -8.25 7.63
CA PRO A 122 -8.79 -8.99 7.50
C PRO A 122 -8.69 -10.10 8.56
N ALA A 123 -8.13 -11.24 8.17
CA ALA A 123 -7.99 -12.39 9.07
C ALA A 123 -6.93 -12.21 10.17
N GLY A 124 -6.12 -11.16 10.10
CA GLY A 124 -5.05 -10.86 11.05
C GLY A 124 -4.79 -9.37 11.16
N ASP A 125 -3.72 -9.00 11.88
CA ASP A 125 -3.38 -7.61 12.13
C ASP A 125 -3.04 -6.87 10.83
N THR A 126 -3.58 -5.66 10.71
CA THR A 126 -3.34 -4.77 9.58
C THR A 126 -2.13 -3.90 9.83
N THR A 127 -1.20 -3.87 8.87
CA THR A 127 -0.15 -2.85 8.78
C THR A 127 -0.54 -1.80 7.74
N CYS A 128 -0.58 -0.53 8.13
CA CYS A 128 -0.72 0.59 7.21
C CYS A 128 0.65 1.19 6.87
N VAL A 129 0.93 1.42 5.60
CA VAL A 129 2.18 2.04 5.12
C VAL A 129 1.89 3.31 4.35
N PHE A 130 2.61 4.38 4.67
CA PHE A 130 2.57 5.68 3.99
C PHE A 130 3.97 6.14 3.62
N ARG A 131 4.11 6.99 2.59
CA ARG A 131 5.34 7.75 2.38
C ARG A 131 5.46 8.81 3.48
N ASP A 132 6.61 8.88 4.13
CA ASP A 132 6.85 9.88 5.18
C ASP A 132 6.81 11.30 4.60
N SER A 133 7.49 11.48 3.46
CA SER A 133 7.61 12.74 2.73
C SER A 133 6.31 13.24 2.10
N ALA A 134 5.25 12.43 2.11
CA ALA A 134 3.97 12.81 1.51
C ALA A 134 3.11 13.69 2.41
N PHE A 135 3.32 13.66 3.73
CA PHE A 135 2.51 14.48 4.62
C PHE A 135 2.91 15.94 4.54
N ALA A 136 1.92 16.84 4.44
CA ALA A 136 2.16 18.28 4.46
C ALA A 136 2.88 18.76 5.73
N ASP A 137 2.64 18.09 6.87
CA ASP A 137 3.30 18.35 8.16
C ASP A 137 3.12 17.19 9.15
N ASP A 138 3.86 17.25 10.27
CA ASP A 138 3.78 16.25 11.35
C ASP A 138 2.41 16.20 12.04
N VAL A 139 1.62 17.28 11.98
CA VAL A 139 0.28 17.31 12.57
C VAL A 139 -0.66 16.44 11.76
N ALA A 140 -0.63 16.54 10.42
CA ALA A 140 -1.40 15.71 9.51
C ALA A 140 -1.06 14.22 9.69
N LYS A 141 0.24 13.88 9.76
CA LYS A 141 0.71 12.52 10.01
C LYS A 141 0.23 11.97 11.34
N THR A 142 0.41 12.74 12.42
CA THR A 142 0.02 12.34 13.77
C THR A 142 -1.49 12.14 13.89
N ASN A 143 -2.28 13.05 13.31
CA ASN A 143 -3.73 12.94 13.30
C ASN A 143 -4.21 11.68 12.55
N LEU A 144 -3.65 11.42 11.37
CA LEU A 144 -3.98 10.22 10.60
C LEU A 144 -3.65 8.96 11.40
N ALA A 145 -2.44 8.86 11.98
CA ALA A 145 -2.03 7.71 12.77
C ALA A 145 -2.94 7.50 13.99
N ALA A 146 -3.28 8.58 14.70
CA ALA A 146 -4.17 8.53 15.86
C ALA A 146 -5.58 8.05 15.49
N ILE A 147 -6.14 8.50 14.35
CA ILE A 147 -7.45 8.05 13.87
C ILE A 147 -7.42 6.54 13.56
N LEU A 148 -6.37 6.06 12.88
CA LEU A 148 -6.21 4.64 12.57
C LEU A 148 -6.11 3.79 13.85
N GLU A 149 -5.30 4.23 14.82
CA GLU A 149 -5.11 3.55 16.09
C GLU A 149 -6.41 3.47 16.91
N GLN A 150 -7.17 4.57 17.00
CA GLN A 150 -8.48 4.62 17.65
C GLN A 150 -9.49 3.64 17.06
N HIS A 151 -9.29 3.22 15.81
CA HIS A 151 -10.15 2.27 15.10
C HIS A 151 -9.54 0.87 15.00
N GLY A 152 -8.47 0.58 15.76
CA GLY A 152 -7.89 -0.75 15.91
C GLY A 152 -6.75 -1.07 14.95
N ILE A 153 -6.28 -0.12 14.14
CA ILE A 153 -5.11 -0.31 13.27
C ILE A 153 -3.89 0.30 13.96
N GLN A 154 -3.16 -0.54 14.71
CA GLN A 154 -2.04 -0.09 15.54
C GLN A 154 -0.71 -0.01 14.78
N ASN A 155 -0.54 -0.80 13.72
CA ASN A 155 0.72 -0.88 12.99
C ASN A 155 0.75 0.13 11.84
N VAL A 156 0.99 1.40 12.15
CA VAL A 156 1.21 2.45 11.14
C VAL A 156 2.70 2.66 10.94
N ARG A 157 3.16 2.55 9.69
CA ARG A 157 4.57 2.71 9.29
C ARG A 157 4.71 3.78 8.22
N SER A 158 5.82 4.49 8.28
CA SER A 158 6.25 5.40 7.24
C SER A 158 7.50 4.86 6.56
N ILE A 159 7.64 5.13 5.27
CA ILE A 159 8.84 4.84 4.48
C ILE A 159 9.43 6.09 3.86
#